data_AF-A0A2S6I3X5-F1
#
_entry.id   AF-A0A2S6I3X5-F1
#
_cell.length_a   1.000
_cell.length_b   1.000
_cell.length_c   1.000
_cell.angle_alpha   90.00
_cell.angle_beta   90.00
_cell.angle_gamma   90.00
#
_symmetry.space_group_name_H-M   'P 1'
#
loop_
_entity.id
_entity.type
_entity.pdbx_description
1 polymer ?
#
loop_
_entity_poly.entity_id
_entity_poly.type
_entity_poly.pdbx_seq_one_letter_code
_entity_poly.pdbx_strand_id
1 'polypeptide(L)'
;MIDLSQIVKAYPEYLHDEREFLLREYLQYEILAILFTSKFAHRYTFLGGTCLRICYGTDRFSEDLDFDNQDITVSEFEETARIIQRQLELRGFRVELRLAFKGAYHCSIKFPGLLYGYELSGHREAKLFIKMDTEKQQYHYHRELIPINLAGIGTEVPAVPLSLLASQKVAAIVGRKRPKGRDFYDLAWCLARTTPDYGYLDERFRVSSATQLRNFLQRTIEAFDFDLLAEDVRPFLFHLEDVEAIRAFPTYWRSVEL
;
A
#
# COMPACT_ATOMS: atom_id res chain seq x y z
N MET A 1 23.51 -4.84 -9.54
CA MET A 1 22.14 -5.34 -9.31
C MET A 1 22.25 -6.52 -8.35
N ILE A 2 21.44 -6.54 -7.29
CA ILE A 2 21.41 -7.64 -6.32
C ILE A 2 20.96 -8.93 -7.02
N ASP A 3 21.39 -10.09 -6.52
CA ASP A 3 20.95 -11.37 -7.06
C ASP A 3 19.52 -11.70 -6.58
N LEU A 4 18.66 -12.22 -7.48
CA LEU A 4 17.27 -12.53 -7.13
C LEU A 4 17.20 -13.60 -6.04
N SER A 5 18.13 -14.57 -6.01
CA SER A 5 18.11 -15.59 -4.95
C SER A 5 18.39 -14.99 -3.57
N GLN A 6 19.17 -13.90 -3.49
CA GLN A 6 19.40 -13.18 -2.24
C GLN A 6 18.14 -12.41 -1.80
N ILE A 7 17.41 -11.81 -2.75
CA ILE A 7 16.11 -11.18 -2.47
C ILE A 7 15.15 -12.23 -1.91
N VAL A 8 14.96 -13.34 -2.62
CA VAL A 8 13.99 -14.39 -2.25
C VAL A 8 14.28 -14.97 -0.87
N LYS A 9 15.56 -15.20 -0.53
CA LYS A 9 15.97 -15.71 0.79
C LYS A 9 15.63 -14.78 1.97
N ALA A 10 15.34 -13.51 1.72
CA ALA A 10 14.90 -12.58 2.76
C ALA A 10 13.42 -12.78 3.15
N TYR A 11 12.68 -13.60 2.42
CA TYR A 11 11.25 -13.88 2.63
C TYR A 11 11.00 -15.29 3.16
N PRO A 12 9.85 -15.54 3.81
CA PRO A 12 9.42 -16.88 4.19
C PRO A 12 9.39 -17.85 3.00
N GLU A 13 9.81 -19.10 3.23
CA GLU A 13 9.97 -20.12 2.19
C GLU A 13 8.69 -20.37 1.37
N TYR A 14 7.52 -20.32 2.02
CA TYR A 14 6.23 -20.55 1.34
C TYR A 14 5.86 -19.46 0.32
N LEU A 15 6.58 -18.32 0.29
CA LEU A 15 6.40 -17.26 -0.70
C LEU A 15 7.43 -17.30 -1.83
N HIS A 16 8.38 -18.23 -1.83
CA HIS A 16 9.52 -18.22 -2.77
C HIS A 16 9.12 -18.42 -4.23
N ASP A 17 7.92 -18.94 -4.49
CA ASP A 17 7.36 -19.07 -5.83
C ASP A 17 6.78 -17.74 -6.36
N GLU A 18 6.46 -16.79 -5.47
CA GLU A 18 5.86 -15.48 -5.79
C GLU A 18 6.92 -14.43 -6.18
N ARG A 19 7.91 -14.85 -6.97
CA ARG A 19 9.15 -14.10 -7.21
C ARG A 19 8.96 -12.69 -7.77
N GLU A 20 7.95 -12.48 -8.62
CA GLU A 20 7.66 -11.14 -9.14
C GLU A 20 7.17 -10.21 -8.01
N PHE A 21 6.31 -10.70 -7.13
CA PHE A 21 5.85 -9.92 -5.97
C PHE A 21 6.98 -9.66 -4.99
N LEU A 22 7.85 -10.66 -4.72
CA LEU A 22 9.02 -10.47 -3.86
C LEU A 22 9.99 -9.42 -4.43
N LEU A 23 10.24 -9.45 -5.75
CA LEU A 23 11.07 -8.44 -6.41
C LEU A 23 10.43 -7.04 -6.32
N ARG A 24 9.11 -6.96 -6.47
CA ARG A 24 8.37 -5.69 -6.36
C ARG A 24 8.44 -5.13 -4.95
N GLU A 25 8.18 -5.94 -3.93
CA GLU A 25 8.27 -5.54 -2.52
C GLU A 25 9.70 -5.10 -2.18
N TYR A 26 10.73 -5.83 -2.63
CA TYR A 26 12.12 -5.38 -2.50
C TYR A 26 12.36 -3.98 -3.10
N LEU A 27 11.87 -3.71 -4.32
CA LEU A 27 12.00 -2.40 -4.95
C LEU A 27 11.19 -1.31 -4.21
N GLN A 28 10.07 -1.66 -3.58
CA GLN A 28 9.33 -0.74 -2.71
C GLN A 28 10.16 -0.36 -1.47
N TYR A 29 10.83 -1.30 -0.83
CA TYR A 29 11.77 -1.02 0.27
C TYR A 29 12.91 -0.09 -0.19
N GLU A 30 13.49 -0.34 -1.38
CA GLU A 30 14.51 0.54 -1.97
C GLU A 30 13.99 1.98 -2.16
N ILE A 31 12.79 2.14 -2.72
CA ILE A 31 12.18 3.45 -2.97
C ILE A 31 11.89 4.17 -1.64
N LEU A 32 11.34 3.47 -0.65
CA LEU A 32 11.07 4.02 0.68
C LEU A 32 12.36 4.47 1.38
N ALA A 33 13.42 3.65 1.33
CA ALA A 33 14.71 4.00 1.89
C ALA A 33 15.34 5.23 1.22
N ILE A 34 15.28 5.33 -0.11
CA ILE A 34 15.74 6.54 -0.82
C ILE A 34 14.90 7.76 -0.43
N LEU A 35 13.57 7.64 -0.43
CA LEU A 35 12.66 8.73 -0.12
C LEU A 35 12.91 9.30 1.28
N PHE A 36 12.92 8.43 2.29
CA PHE A 36 12.97 8.84 3.69
C PHE A 36 14.38 9.18 4.21
N THR A 37 15.41 8.92 3.42
CA THR A 37 16.76 9.48 3.64
C THR A 37 17.04 10.74 2.80
N SER A 38 16.08 11.18 1.97
CA SER A 38 16.23 12.37 1.14
C SER A 38 15.86 13.66 1.89
N LYS A 39 16.25 14.80 1.31
CA LYS A 39 15.87 16.14 1.80
C LYS A 39 14.35 16.38 1.89
N PHE A 40 13.53 15.60 1.19
CA PHE A 40 12.07 15.75 1.18
C PHE A 40 11.33 14.75 2.06
N ALA A 41 12.02 13.90 2.84
CA ALA A 41 11.40 12.91 3.71
C ALA A 41 10.26 13.49 4.56
N HIS A 42 10.46 14.68 5.12
CA HIS A 42 9.48 15.36 5.98
C HIS A 42 8.18 15.76 5.29
N ARG A 43 8.13 15.75 3.94
CA ARG A 43 6.97 16.10 3.12
C ARG A 43 5.99 14.96 2.89
N TYR A 44 6.36 13.73 3.25
CA TYR A 44 5.57 12.54 2.96
C TYR A 44 5.28 11.76 4.24
N THR A 45 4.06 11.24 4.35
CA THR A 45 3.69 10.22 5.33
C THR A 45 3.13 9.02 4.59
N PHE A 46 3.67 7.83 4.82
CA PHE A 46 3.30 6.61 4.11
C PHE A 46 1.95 6.07 4.57
N LEU A 47 1.08 5.71 3.61
CA LEU A 47 -0.25 5.16 3.89
C LEU A 47 -0.68 4.11 2.86
N GLY A 48 -1.92 3.66 2.98
CA GLY A 48 -2.53 2.74 2.03
C GLY A 48 -2.18 1.29 2.30
N GLY A 49 -2.43 0.43 1.30
CA GLY A 49 -2.29 -1.02 1.44
C GLY A 49 -0.85 -1.48 1.61
N THR A 50 0.10 -0.80 0.96
CA THR A 50 1.52 -1.16 1.05
C THR A 50 2.14 -0.69 2.36
N CYS A 51 1.63 0.40 2.96
CA CYS A 51 1.96 0.77 4.33
C CYS A 51 1.52 -0.30 5.32
N LEU A 52 0.29 -0.81 5.21
CA LEU A 52 -0.16 -1.95 6.01
C LEU A 52 0.74 -3.18 5.83
N ARG A 53 1.19 -3.47 4.61
CA ARG A 53 2.08 -4.59 4.32
C ARG A 53 3.47 -4.42 4.94
N ILE A 54 4.15 -3.31 4.62
CA ILE A 54 5.56 -3.10 4.93
C ILE A 54 5.76 -2.66 6.39
N CYS A 55 4.89 -1.80 6.92
CA CYS A 55 5.06 -1.24 8.26
C CYS A 55 4.34 -2.05 9.33
N TYR A 56 3.21 -2.68 9.00
CA TYR A 56 2.36 -3.37 9.98
C TYR A 56 2.23 -4.89 9.76
N GLY A 57 2.65 -5.41 8.60
CA GLY A 57 2.71 -6.85 8.33
C GLY A 57 1.39 -7.50 7.93
N THR A 58 0.58 -6.90 7.05
CA THR A 58 -0.55 -7.63 6.43
C THR A 58 -0.07 -8.79 5.55
N ASP A 59 -0.81 -9.90 5.51
CA ASP A 59 -0.45 -11.12 4.77
C ASP A 59 -0.99 -11.14 3.34
N ARG A 60 -0.80 -10.02 2.63
CA ARG A 60 -1.06 -9.93 1.19
C ARG A 60 -0.08 -9.01 0.50
N PHE A 61 0.24 -9.30 -0.75
CA PHE A 61 1.03 -8.40 -1.59
C PHE A 61 0.28 -7.11 -1.89
N SER A 62 1.05 -6.05 -2.09
CA SER A 62 0.54 -4.73 -2.47
C SER A 62 1.51 -4.08 -3.44
N GLU A 63 1.01 -3.30 -4.40
CA GLU A 63 1.80 -2.93 -5.59
C GLU A 63 2.21 -1.44 -5.64
N ASP A 64 1.37 -0.55 -5.13
CA ASP A 64 1.52 0.91 -5.24
C ASP A 64 2.03 1.51 -3.92
N LEU A 65 2.73 2.64 -3.96
CA LEU A 65 3.16 3.40 -2.79
C LEU A 65 2.35 4.69 -2.70
N ASP A 66 1.54 4.82 -1.64
CA ASP A 66 0.66 5.96 -1.43
C ASP A 66 1.15 6.83 -0.27
N PHE A 67 1.10 8.15 -0.43
CA PHE A 67 1.58 9.10 0.58
C PHE A 67 0.64 10.28 0.80
N ASP A 68 0.50 10.67 2.06
CA ASP A 68 -0.11 11.92 2.47
C ASP A 68 0.97 12.99 2.39
N ASN A 69 0.79 14.00 1.55
CA ASN A 69 1.77 15.07 1.44
C ASN A 69 1.50 16.22 2.42
N GLN A 70 2.60 16.75 2.95
CA GLN A 70 2.65 17.91 3.83
C GLN A 70 2.99 19.16 3.01
N ASP A 71 2.05 19.54 2.13
CA ASP A 71 2.15 20.70 1.23
C ASP A 71 3.36 20.65 0.30
N ILE A 72 3.55 19.50 -0.35
CA ILE A 72 4.59 19.35 -1.35
C ILE A 72 4.22 20.09 -2.64
N THR A 73 5.18 20.81 -3.21
CA THR A 73 5.03 21.44 -4.51
C THR A 73 5.31 20.45 -5.65
N VAL A 74 4.81 20.75 -6.86
CA VAL A 74 5.12 19.99 -8.07
C VAL A 74 6.64 19.83 -8.27
N SER A 75 7.40 20.92 -8.11
CA SER A 75 8.86 20.91 -8.27
C SER A 75 9.58 20.03 -7.24
N GLU A 76 9.15 20.06 -5.97
CA GLU A 76 9.69 19.17 -4.93
C GLU A 76 9.35 17.70 -5.21
N PHE A 77 8.15 17.40 -5.71
CA PHE A 77 7.77 16.04 -6.12
C PHE A 77 8.58 15.55 -7.33
N GLU A 78 8.78 16.39 -8.34
CA GLU A 78 9.62 16.08 -9.50
C GLU A 78 11.08 15.82 -9.10
N GLU A 79 11.63 16.65 -8.21
CA GLU A 79 12.98 16.45 -7.67
C GLU A 79 13.05 15.16 -6.83
N THR A 80 12.02 14.85 -6.04
CA THR A 80 11.92 13.57 -5.32
C THR A 80 12.01 12.39 -6.28
N ALA A 81 11.21 12.41 -7.35
CA ALA A 81 11.23 11.36 -8.36
C ALA A 81 12.60 11.23 -9.05
N ARG A 82 13.26 12.36 -9.36
CA ARG A 82 14.61 12.37 -9.95
C ARG A 82 15.68 11.83 -8.99
N ILE A 83 15.57 12.10 -7.69
CA ILE A 83 16.45 11.51 -6.67
C ILE A 83 16.28 9.99 -6.65
N ILE A 84 15.03 9.50 -6.62
CA ILE A 84 14.72 8.07 -6.64
C ILE A 84 15.31 7.40 -7.90
N GLN A 85 15.07 7.98 -9.08
CA GLN A 85 15.64 7.49 -10.33
C GLN A 85 17.16 7.38 -10.26
N ARG A 86 17.85 8.47 -9.89
CA ARG A 86 19.32 8.50 -9.81
C ARG A 86 19.87 7.44 -8.85
N GLN A 87 19.26 7.28 -7.68
CA GLN A 87 19.74 6.32 -6.68
C GLN A 87 19.51 4.87 -7.12
N LEU A 88 18.38 4.57 -7.77
CA LEU A 88 18.13 3.25 -8.35
C LEU A 88 19.09 2.95 -9.51
N GLU A 89 19.38 3.94 -10.37
CA GLU A 89 20.34 3.80 -11.47
C GLU A 89 21.77 3.53 -10.97
N LEU A 90 22.19 4.18 -9.88
CA LEU A 90 23.47 3.88 -9.22
C LEU A 90 23.58 2.44 -8.70
N ARG A 91 22.44 1.79 -8.40
CA ARG A 91 22.36 0.37 -8.00
C ARG A 91 22.32 -0.59 -9.21
N GLY A 92 22.35 -0.04 -10.42
CA GLY A 92 22.37 -0.77 -11.68
C GLY A 92 21.00 -1.08 -12.25
N PHE A 93 19.93 -0.45 -11.76
CA PHE A 93 18.62 -0.56 -12.38
C PHE A 93 18.49 0.41 -13.55
N ARG A 94 17.86 -0.03 -14.65
CA ARG A 94 17.37 0.90 -15.67
C ARG A 94 16.00 1.42 -15.21
N VAL A 95 15.83 2.73 -15.15
CA VAL A 95 14.61 3.36 -14.64
C VAL A 95 14.05 4.37 -15.64
N GLU A 96 12.74 4.32 -15.86
CA GLU A 96 12.00 5.31 -16.66
C GLU A 96 10.87 5.91 -15.80
N LEU A 97 10.80 7.24 -15.73
CA LEU A 97 9.77 7.95 -14.97
C LEU A 97 8.64 8.43 -15.88
N ARG A 98 7.40 8.38 -15.38
CA ARG A 98 6.26 9.08 -15.96
C ARG A 98 5.50 9.82 -14.86
N LEU A 99 5.46 11.14 -14.98
CA LEU A 99 4.82 12.04 -14.02
C LEU A 99 3.47 12.53 -14.52
N ALA A 100 2.53 12.73 -13.61
CA ALA A 100 1.25 13.40 -13.87
C ALA A 100 0.77 14.15 -12.61
N PHE A 101 0.15 15.31 -12.81
CA PHE A 101 -0.17 16.26 -11.72
C PHE A 101 -1.66 16.65 -11.67
N LYS A 102 -2.54 15.89 -12.32
CA LYS A 102 -3.98 16.20 -12.34
C LYS A 102 -4.65 15.63 -11.10
N GLY A 103 -4.90 16.49 -10.10
CA GLY A 103 -5.42 16.07 -8.80
C GLY A 103 -4.28 15.65 -7.89
N ALA A 104 -4.23 14.36 -7.53
CA ALA A 104 -3.07 13.78 -6.88
C ALA A 104 -1.83 13.84 -7.80
N TYR A 105 -0.64 13.82 -7.18
CA TYR A 105 0.61 13.73 -7.92
C TYR A 105 0.97 12.27 -8.09
N HIS A 106 1.26 11.88 -9.32
CA HIS A 106 1.50 10.50 -9.70
C HIS A 106 2.87 10.38 -10.34
N CYS A 107 3.64 9.38 -9.93
CA CYS A 107 4.89 8.99 -10.55
C CYS A 107 4.87 7.48 -10.81
N SER A 108 4.87 7.07 -12.08
CA SER A 108 5.14 5.67 -12.44
C SER A 108 6.64 5.47 -12.62
N ILE A 109 7.25 4.71 -11.73
CA ILE A 109 8.65 4.31 -11.76
C ILE A 109 8.73 2.95 -12.46
N LYS A 110 9.25 2.92 -13.68
CA LYS A 110 9.26 1.71 -14.54
C LYS A 110 10.66 1.11 -14.62
N PHE A 111 10.71 -0.21 -14.61
CA PHE A 111 11.94 -1.00 -14.71
C PHE A 111 11.93 -1.85 -15.99
N PRO A 112 12.19 -1.24 -17.16
CA PRO A 112 12.13 -1.94 -18.45
C PRO A 112 13.13 -3.10 -18.52
N GLY A 113 12.66 -4.27 -18.95
CA GLY A 113 13.49 -5.47 -19.12
C GLY A 113 13.92 -6.14 -17.82
N LEU A 114 13.50 -5.65 -16.65
CA LEU A 114 13.90 -6.20 -15.36
C LEU A 114 13.43 -7.64 -15.17
N LEU A 115 12.16 -7.91 -15.50
CA LEU A 115 11.58 -9.25 -15.40
C LEU A 115 12.28 -10.24 -16.33
N TYR A 116 12.63 -9.80 -17.54
CA TYR A 116 13.42 -10.61 -18.47
C TYR A 116 14.83 -10.88 -17.95
N GLY A 117 15.50 -9.86 -17.39
CA GLY A 117 16.85 -9.99 -16.83
C GLY A 117 16.94 -10.98 -15.65
N TYR A 118 15.84 -11.16 -14.92
CA TYR A 118 15.71 -12.14 -13.84
C TYR A 118 15.02 -13.45 -14.26
N GLU A 119 14.79 -13.67 -15.57
CA GLU A 119 14.12 -14.87 -16.10
C GLU A 119 12.69 -15.09 -15.55
N LEU A 120 12.05 -14.03 -15.04
CA LEU A 120 10.66 -14.03 -14.60
C LEU A 120 9.67 -13.84 -15.75
N SER A 121 10.14 -13.44 -16.94
CA SER A 121 9.32 -13.32 -18.14
C SER A 121 10.13 -13.60 -19.41
N GLY A 122 9.54 -14.38 -20.32
CA GLY A 122 10.10 -14.61 -21.67
C GLY A 122 9.99 -13.40 -22.60
N HIS A 123 9.25 -12.35 -22.21
CA HIS A 123 9.05 -11.16 -23.01
C HIS A 123 9.93 -10.00 -22.52
N ARG A 124 10.86 -9.53 -23.36
CA ARG A 124 11.74 -8.37 -23.05
C ARG A 124 10.97 -7.09 -22.74
N GLU A 125 9.75 -6.96 -23.27
CA GLU A 125 8.87 -5.81 -23.08
C GLU A 125 8.05 -5.89 -21.79
N ALA A 126 8.14 -6.97 -21.00
CA ALA A 126 7.44 -7.05 -19.72
C ALA A 126 7.99 -5.99 -18.76
N LYS A 127 7.11 -5.12 -18.26
CA LYS A 127 7.49 -3.99 -17.40
C LYS A 127 6.96 -4.21 -16.00
N LEU A 128 7.89 -4.36 -15.05
CA LEU A 128 7.59 -4.07 -13.66
C LEU A 128 7.57 -2.56 -13.50
N PHE A 129 6.53 -2.03 -12.86
CA PHE A 129 6.47 -0.63 -12.48
C PHE A 129 5.88 -0.50 -11.08
N ILE A 130 6.31 0.51 -10.34
CA ILE A 130 5.75 0.89 -9.04
C ILE A 130 5.20 2.29 -9.19
N LYS A 131 3.97 2.51 -8.74
CA LYS A 131 3.42 3.86 -8.66
C LYS A 131 3.78 4.47 -7.31
N MET A 132 4.21 5.71 -7.34
CA MET A 132 4.34 6.58 -6.18
C MET A 132 3.30 7.69 -6.35
N ASP A 133 2.24 7.62 -5.55
CA ASP A 133 1.11 8.53 -5.59
C ASP A 133 1.05 9.35 -4.30
N THR A 134 0.73 10.63 -4.41
CA THR A 134 0.53 11.47 -3.23
C THR A 134 -0.61 12.44 -3.36
N GLU A 135 -1.39 12.55 -2.27
CA GLU A 135 -2.53 13.45 -2.13
C GLU A 135 -2.64 13.90 -0.68
N LYS A 136 -2.83 15.20 -0.46
CA LYS A 136 -3.01 15.78 0.87
C LYS A 136 -4.33 15.29 1.48
N GLN A 137 -4.26 14.59 2.61
CA GLN A 137 -5.42 13.96 3.25
C GLN A 137 -6.32 14.94 4.01
N GLN A 138 -5.81 16.15 4.30
CA GLN A 138 -6.53 17.23 5.00
C GLN A 138 -7.06 16.81 6.37
N TYR A 139 -6.28 16.02 7.11
CA TYR A 139 -6.62 15.59 8.47
C TYR A 139 -5.37 15.68 9.35
N HIS A 140 -5.52 16.17 10.58
CA HIS A 140 -4.40 16.30 11.51
C HIS A 140 -4.26 15.05 12.37
N TYR A 141 -3.05 14.47 12.39
CA TYR A 141 -2.72 13.29 13.17
C TYR A 141 -1.23 13.27 13.51
N HIS A 142 -0.85 12.47 14.49
CA HIS A 142 0.55 12.18 14.78
C HIS A 142 1.02 11.01 13.92
N ARG A 143 2.08 11.21 13.14
CA ARG A 143 2.73 10.16 12.35
C ARG A 143 3.51 9.20 13.25
N GLU A 144 3.46 7.91 12.96
CA GLU A 144 4.27 6.88 13.59
C GLU A 144 5.60 6.75 12.84
N LEU A 145 6.73 6.67 13.55
CA LEU A 145 8.02 6.35 12.94
C LEU A 145 8.26 4.85 13.10
N ILE A 146 8.19 4.12 11.98
CA ILE A 146 8.26 2.65 11.97
C ILE A 146 9.56 2.22 11.30
N PRO A 147 10.45 1.49 12.01
CA PRO A 147 11.63 0.92 11.39
C PRO A 147 11.22 -0.22 10.45
N ILE A 148 11.69 -0.17 9.21
CA ILE A 148 11.51 -1.23 8.24
C ILE A 148 12.88 -1.82 7.88
N ASN A 149 12.94 -3.13 7.69
CA ASN A 149 14.16 -3.81 7.28
C ASN A 149 13.83 -5.00 6.37
N LEU A 150 14.49 -5.07 5.21
CA LEU A 150 14.40 -6.21 4.30
C LEU A 150 15.67 -6.32 3.48
N ALA A 151 16.26 -7.51 3.40
CA ALA A 151 17.42 -7.79 2.54
C ALA A 151 18.58 -6.78 2.70
N GLY A 152 18.80 -6.26 3.92
CA GLY A 152 19.83 -5.26 4.22
C GLY A 152 19.43 -3.80 3.97
N ILE A 153 18.20 -3.54 3.52
CA ILE A 153 17.63 -2.20 3.36
C ILE A 153 16.92 -1.83 4.67
N GLY A 154 17.57 -0.99 5.48
CA GLY A 154 17.00 -0.46 6.73
C GLY A 154 16.71 1.05 6.63
N THR A 155 15.52 1.47 7.04
CA THR A 155 15.16 2.89 7.20
C THR A 155 14.03 3.06 8.20
N GLU A 156 13.82 4.28 8.70
CA GLU A 156 12.63 4.63 9.48
C GLU A 156 11.63 5.35 8.58
N VAL A 157 10.40 4.85 8.57
CA VAL A 157 9.32 5.37 7.73
C VAL A 157 8.30 6.12 8.61
N PRO A 158 8.07 7.42 8.36
CA PRO A 158 6.89 8.11 8.85
C PRO A 158 5.64 7.54 8.19
N ALA A 159 4.80 6.87 8.98
CA ALA A 159 3.60 6.17 8.55
C ALA A 159 2.34 6.75 9.23
N VAL A 160 1.21 6.58 8.57
CA VAL A 160 -0.11 6.84 9.16
C VAL A 160 -0.41 5.79 10.24
N PRO A 161 -0.90 6.19 11.43
CA PRO A 161 -1.29 5.26 12.49
C PRO A 161 -2.29 4.19 12.03
N LEU A 162 -2.21 3.01 12.62
CA LEU A 162 -3.05 1.88 12.21
C LEU A 162 -4.56 2.17 12.34
N SER A 163 -4.98 2.90 13.37
CA SER A 163 -6.38 3.31 13.59
C SER A 163 -6.90 4.21 12.47
N LEU A 164 -6.06 5.13 12.01
CA LEU A 164 -6.39 6.03 10.91
C LEU A 164 -6.37 5.29 9.55
N LEU A 165 -5.47 4.33 9.35
CA LEU A 165 -5.51 3.44 8.19
C LEU A 165 -6.83 2.64 8.15
N ALA A 166 -7.33 2.15 9.29
CA ALA A 166 -8.64 1.50 9.36
C ALA A 166 -9.76 2.44 8.89
N SER A 167 -9.79 3.68 9.39
CA SER A 167 -10.76 4.70 8.97
C SER A 167 -10.63 5.07 7.48
N GLN A 168 -9.41 5.13 6.94
CA GLN A 168 -9.18 5.36 5.52
C GLN A 168 -9.66 4.19 4.65
N LYS A 169 -9.63 2.95 5.16
CA LYS A 169 -10.24 1.80 4.47
C LYS A 169 -11.75 1.89 4.43
N VAL A 170 -12.39 2.33 5.52
CA VAL A 170 -13.82 2.67 5.50
C VAL A 170 -14.10 3.73 4.43
N ALA A 171 -13.30 4.79 4.37
CA ALA A 171 -13.44 5.83 3.36
C ALA A 171 -13.28 5.31 1.93
N ALA A 172 -12.33 4.40 1.68
CA ALA A 172 -12.14 3.78 0.38
C ALA A 172 -13.32 2.89 -0.03
N ILE A 173 -13.84 2.08 0.89
CA ILE A 173 -15.00 1.21 0.65
C ILE A 173 -16.22 2.04 0.25
N VAL A 174 -16.45 3.16 0.93
CA VAL A 174 -17.61 4.03 0.69
C VAL A 174 -17.43 4.92 -0.55
N GLY A 175 -16.21 5.42 -0.78
CA GLY A 175 -15.96 6.46 -1.79
C GLY A 175 -15.61 5.92 -3.19
N ARG A 176 -15.23 4.65 -3.33
CA ARG A 176 -14.87 4.09 -4.64
C ARG A 176 -16.10 3.84 -5.50
N LYS A 177 -16.01 4.22 -6.79
CA LYS A 177 -17.02 3.86 -7.81
C LYS A 177 -17.17 2.35 -8.02
N ARG A 178 -16.08 1.60 -7.82
CA ARG A 178 -16.04 0.13 -7.91
C ARG A 178 -15.40 -0.41 -6.63
N PRO A 179 -16.10 -1.27 -5.87
CA PRO A 179 -15.54 -1.85 -4.65
C PRO A 179 -14.36 -2.77 -4.99
N LYS A 180 -13.47 -2.94 -4.01
CA LYS A 180 -12.22 -3.69 -4.15
C LYS A 180 -12.04 -4.63 -2.97
N GLY A 181 -11.78 -5.91 -3.24
CA GLY A 181 -11.72 -6.96 -2.20
C GLY A 181 -10.64 -6.66 -1.16
N ARG A 182 -9.51 -6.13 -1.61
CA ARG A 182 -8.38 -5.73 -0.75
C ARG A 182 -8.74 -4.71 0.32
N ASP A 183 -9.71 -3.82 0.07
CA ASP A 183 -10.09 -2.82 1.08
C ASP A 183 -10.86 -3.48 2.24
N PHE A 184 -11.61 -4.55 1.99
CA PHE A 184 -12.27 -5.36 3.02
C PHE A 184 -11.28 -6.24 3.77
N TYR A 185 -10.33 -6.85 3.05
CA TYR A 185 -9.24 -7.62 3.65
C TYR A 185 -8.48 -6.76 4.66
N ASP A 186 -8.01 -5.60 4.20
CA ASP A 186 -7.23 -4.67 5.02
C ASP A 186 -8.05 -4.13 6.20
N LEU A 187 -9.33 -3.78 5.99
CA LEU A 187 -10.18 -3.31 7.07
C LEU A 187 -10.37 -4.38 8.14
N ALA A 188 -10.67 -5.63 7.75
CA ALA A 188 -10.80 -6.73 8.71
C ALA A 188 -9.50 -6.94 9.49
N TRP A 189 -8.36 -6.92 8.78
CA TRP A 189 -7.04 -7.07 9.39
C TRP A 189 -6.72 -5.96 10.40
N CYS A 190 -7.06 -4.71 10.07
CA CYS A 190 -6.89 -3.58 10.99
C CYS A 190 -7.80 -3.71 12.22
N LEU A 191 -9.07 -4.04 12.03
CA LEU A 191 -10.06 -4.11 13.12
C LEU A 191 -9.78 -5.24 14.11
N ALA A 192 -9.09 -6.29 13.69
CA ALA A 192 -8.59 -7.31 14.60
C ALA A 192 -7.47 -6.80 15.55
N ARG A 193 -6.93 -5.60 15.32
CA ARG A 193 -5.75 -5.05 16.02
C ARG A 193 -5.97 -3.65 16.60
N THR A 194 -6.94 -2.91 16.11
CA THR A 194 -7.22 -1.54 16.55
C THR A 194 -8.67 -1.16 16.31
N THR A 195 -9.12 -0.12 17.01
CA THR A 195 -10.38 0.55 16.70
C THR A 195 -10.14 1.69 15.69
N PRO A 196 -11.11 2.01 14.82
CA PRO A 196 -10.98 3.12 13.89
C PRO A 196 -10.76 4.46 14.60
N ASP A 197 -10.07 5.37 13.94
CA ASP A 197 -10.06 6.78 14.31
C ASP A 197 -11.44 7.40 14.00
N TYR A 198 -12.26 7.59 15.04
CA TYR A 198 -13.59 8.20 14.92
C TYR A 198 -13.54 9.71 14.68
N GLY A 199 -12.42 10.40 14.98
CA GLY A 199 -12.27 11.81 14.63
C GLY A 199 -12.25 11.99 13.12
N TYR A 200 -11.47 11.18 12.42
CA TYR A 200 -11.44 11.18 10.96
C TYR A 200 -12.80 10.81 10.35
N LEU A 201 -13.46 9.79 10.91
CA LEU A 201 -14.76 9.33 10.42
C LEU A 201 -15.86 10.38 10.65
N ASP A 202 -15.81 11.12 11.76
CA ASP A 202 -16.77 12.20 12.03
C ASP A 202 -16.59 13.37 11.06
N GLU A 203 -15.34 13.80 10.81
CA GLU A 203 -15.06 14.88 9.87
C GLU A 203 -15.52 14.56 8.43
N ARG A 204 -15.32 13.31 7.97
CA ARG A 204 -15.66 12.91 6.60
C ARG A 204 -17.10 12.44 6.41
N PHE A 205 -17.65 11.72 7.39
CA PHE A 205 -18.92 10.99 7.23
C PHE A 205 -19.94 11.29 8.32
N ARG A 206 -19.62 12.14 9.31
CA ARG A 206 -20.46 12.39 10.49
C ARG A 206 -20.73 11.11 11.29
N VAL A 207 -19.71 10.25 11.36
CA VAL A 207 -19.72 8.99 12.11
C VAL A 207 -18.74 9.10 13.27
N SER A 208 -19.26 9.30 14.48
CA SER A 208 -18.48 9.54 15.70
C SER A 208 -18.56 8.42 16.74
N SER A 209 -19.19 7.28 16.40
CA SER A 209 -19.32 6.14 17.31
C SER A 209 -19.37 4.80 16.58
N ALA A 210 -19.00 3.73 17.30
CA ALA A 210 -19.07 2.34 16.84
C ALA A 210 -20.44 1.94 16.28
N THR A 211 -21.52 2.32 16.96
CA THR A 211 -22.89 2.03 16.52
C THR A 211 -23.23 2.74 15.21
N GLN A 212 -22.82 4.00 15.06
CA GLN A 212 -23.02 4.74 13.82
C GLN A 212 -22.20 4.13 12.68
N LEU A 213 -20.94 3.78 12.93
CA LEU A 213 -20.07 3.16 11.94
C LEU A 213 -20.64 1.83 11.46
N ARG A 214 -21.07 0.98 12.40
CA ARG A 214 -21.70 -0.31 12.08
C ARG A 214 -22.87 -0.14 11.13
N ASN A 215 -23.81 0.74 11.47
CA ASN A 215 -25.00 1.00 10.66
C ASN A 215 -24.67 1.65 9.31
N PHE A 216 -23.71 2.58 9.30
CA PHE A 216 -23.28 3.28 8.10
C PHE A 216 -22.69 2.33 7.08
N LEU A 217 -21.67 1.55 7.47
CA LEU A 217 -20.99 0.65 6.55
C LEU A 217 -21.86 -0.56 6.19
N GLN A 218 -22.72 -1.04 7.10
CA GLN A 218 -23.66 -2.14 6.82
C GLN A 218 -24.54 -1.83 5.60
N ARG A 219 -25.06 -0.60 5.50
CA ARG A 219 -25.86 -0.15 4.35
C ARG A 219 -25.06 -0.10 3.06
N THR A 220 -23.77 0.25 3.15
CA THR A 220 -22.88 0.30 1.98
C THR A 220 -22.61 -1.09 1.44
N ILE A 221 -22.29 -2.04 2.31
CA ILE A 221 -21.82 -3.37 1.89
C ILE A 221 -22.94 -4.31 1.45
N GLU A 222 -24.20 -4.03 1.81
CA GLU A 222 -25.37 -4.82 1.39
C GLU A 222 -25.54 -4.92 -0.13
N ALA A 223 -25.06 -3.92 -0.88
CA ALA A 223 -25.16 -3.90 -2.33
C ALA A 223 -24.01 -4.63 -3.05
N PHE A 224 -23.02 -5.15 -2.30
CA PHE A 224 -21.81 -5.70 -2.88
C PHE A 224 -21.86 -7.23 -3.00
N ASP A 225 -21.27 -7.72 -4.09
CA ASP A 225 -21.04 -9.13 -4.32
C ASP A 225 -19.67 -9.53 -3.72
N PHE A 226 -19.71 -10.20 -2.57
CA PHE A 226 -18.51 -10.60 -1.85
C PHE A 226 -17.77 -11.79 -2.48
N ASP A 227 -18.41 -12.57 -3.35
CA ASP A 227 -17.73 -13.61 -4.12
C ASP A 227 -16.85 -12.97 -5.21
N LEU A 228 -17.37 -11.94 -5.89
CA LEU A 228 -16.56 -11.16 -6.85
C LEU A 228 -15.43 -10.39 -6.16
N LEU A 229 -15.65 -9.88 -4.95
CA LEU A 229 -14.61 -9.19 -4.18
C LEU A 229 -13.54 -10.16 -3.68
N ALA A 230 -13.92 -11.37 -3.27
CA ALA A 230 -13.01 -12.45 -2.94
C ALA A 230 -12.07 -12.75 -4.12
N GLU A 231 -12.61 -12.96 -5.32
CA GLU A 231 -11.78 -13.24 -6.50
C GLU A 231 -10.93 -12.02 -6.93
N ASP A 232 -11.35 -10.77 -6.65
CA ASP A 232 -10.54 -9.55 -6.92
C ASP A 232 -9.27 -9.48 -6.06
N VAL A 233 -9.30 -9.95 -4.80
CA VAL A 233 -8.13 -9.92 -3.91
C VAL A 233 -7.31 -11.21 -3.91
N ARG A 234 -7.93 -12.34 -4.26
CA ARG A 234 -7.31 -13.68 -4.22
C ARG A 234 -5.89 -13.76 -4.80
N PRO A 235 -5.55 -13.15 -5.96
CA PRO A 235 -4.19 -13.23 -6.53
C PRO A 235 -3.10 -12.57 -5.68
N PHE A 236 -3.46 -11.78 -4.67
CA PHE A 236 -2.53 -11.05 -3.83
C PHE A 236 -2.37 -11.67 -2.44
N LEU A 237 -3.21 -12.64 -2.06
CA LEU A 237 -3.19 -13.24 -0.74
C LEU A 237 -2.01 -14.21 -0.61
N PHE A 238 -1.36 -14.22 0.54
CA PHE A 238 -0.29 -15.18 0.84
C PHE A 238 -0.83 -16.59 1.00
N HIS A 239 -1.99 -16.69 1.63
CA HIS A 239 -2.72 -17.93 1.84
C HIS A 239 -4.05 -17.84 1.09
N LEU A 240 -4.25 -18.72 0.11
CA LEU A 240 -5.47 -18.69 -0.72
C LEU A 240 -6.75 -18.89 0.09
N GLU A 241 -6.66 -19.56 1.25
CA GLU A 241 -7.78 -19.77 2.17
C GLU A 241 -8.27 -18.48 2.86
N ASP A 242 -7.43 -17.46 2.95
CA ASP A 242 -7.82 -16.14 3.50
C ASP A 242 -8.93 -15.47 2.68
N VAL A 243 -9.17 -15.93 1.45
CA VAL A 243 -10.27 -15.45 0.61
C VAL A 243 -11.64 -15.65 1.29
N GLU A 244 -11.78 -16.67 2.13
CA GLU A 244 -13.01 -16.95 2.88
C GLU A 244 -13.34 -15.85 3.87
N ALA A 245 -12.33 -15.15 4.42
CA ALA A 245 -12.56 -13.99 5.29
C ALA A 245 -13.29 -12.85 4.55
N ILE A 246 -13.10 -12.74 3.23
CA ILE A 246 -13.80 -11.75 2.39
C ILE A 246 -15.22 -12.20 2.12
N ARG A 247 -15.43 -13.45 1.74
CA ARG A 247 -16.78 -14.02 1.60
C ARG A 247 -17.60 -13.87 2.88
N ALA A 248 -16.97 -14.11 4.02
CA ALA A 248 -17.57 -14.00 5.34
C ALA A 248 -17.63 -12.56 5.89
N PHE A 249 -17.08 -11.56 5.18
CA PHE A 249 -16.97 -10.20 5.68
C PHE A 249 -18.31 -9.60 6.15
N PRO A 250 -19.47 -9.78 5.47
CA PRO A 250 -20.75 -9.28 5.98
C PRO A 250 -21.13 -9.84 7.34
N THR A 251 -20.84 -11.12 7.60
CA THR A 251 -21.09 -11.77 8.89
C THR A 251 -20.09 -11.29 9.94
N TYR A 252 -18.81 -11.21 9.56
CA TYR A 252 -17.76 -10.64 10.41
C TYR A 252 -18.12 -9.21 10.84
N TRP A 253 -18.53 -8.34 9.92
CA TRP A 253 -18.88 -6.95 10.20
C TRP A 253 -19.99 -6.79 11.25
N ARG A 254 -20.94 -7.74 11.30
CA ARG A 254 -22.01 -7.72 12.30
C ARG A 254 -21.51 -8.03 13.71
N SER A 255 -20.40 -8.73 13.85
CA SER A 255 -19.91 -9.28 15.12
C SER A 255 -18.58 -8.70 15.61
N VAL A 256 -17.77 -8.12 14.72
CA VAL A 256 -16.49 -7.47 15.09
C VAL A 256 -16.70 -6.41 16.15
N GLU A 257 -15.80 -6.28 17.11
CA GLU A 257 -15.80 -5.21 18.12
C GLU A 257 -15.22 -3.92 17.49
N LEU A 258 -15.86 -2.77 17.75
CA LEU A 258 -15.55 -1.47 17.10
C LEU A 258 -15.33 -0.36 18.12
#